data_AF-A0A8S2NL89-F1
#
_entry.id   AF-A0A8S2NL89-F1
#
_cell.length_a   1.000
_cell.length_b   1.000
_cell.length_c   1.000
_cell.angle_alpha   90.00
_cell.angle_beta   90.00
_cell.angle_gamma   90.00
#
_symmetry.space_group_name_H-M   'P 1'
#
loop_
_entity.id
_entity.type
_entity.pdbx_description
1 polymer ?
#
loop_
_entity_poly.entity_id
_entity_poly.type
_entity_poly.pdbx_seq_one_letter_code
_entity_poly.pdbx_strand_id
1 'polypeptide(L)'
;GYYRVNEFIITQHPMMNTKGDFWQMIWDSNANVIVSLYAEEKSQPDVPDFWPAENQILNCGGFFISLIDENFDSDYVYRDFSLRSIEGNRELKVKLISCSYWPDTCSPVKVSFDIINKVRDLKTNRPIVVHDLFGGHRAAIFCALYTMHEQIEIEGVLNVYELARIYHLKRPGIWRCYRIQMIVTELNIPCVWGGTLAGILLQSDVEVTDRFNRPTTKIIGIHGWLDNLNSLLPISKKLIEHNPSKF
;
A
#
# COMPACT_ATOMS: atom_id res chain seq x y z
N GLY A 1 -7.45 4.26 -5.05
CA GLY A 1 -7.99 3.01 -4.54
C GLY A 1 -9.47 3.12 -4.71
N TYR A 2 -10.22 3.06 -3.62
CA TYR A 2 -11.66 2.87 -3.69
C TYR A 2 -12.39 4.21 -3.87
N TYR A 3 -12.17 5.18 -2.98
CA TYR A 3 -12.84 6.48 -3.05
C TYR A 3 -12.18 7.49 -4.00
N ARG A 4 -10.88 7.30 -4.29
CA ARG A 4 -10.05 8.35 -4.90
C ARG A 4 -9.23 7.83 -6.08
N VAL A 5 -9.22 8.63 -7.13
CA VAL A 5 -8.24 8.52 -8.22
C VAL A 5 -6.86 8.90 -7.65
N ASN A 6 -5.84 8.14 -8.00
CA ASN A 6 -4.44 8.37 -7.57
C ASN A 6 -4.22 8.41 -6.06
N GLU A 7 -4.98 7.62 -5.31
CA GLU A 7 -4.85 7.50 -3.84
C GLU A 7 -3.50 6.97 -3.36
N PHE A 8 -2.83 6.15 -4.17
CA PHE A 8 -1.56 5.53 -3.83
C PHE A 8 -0.49 5.89 -4.85
N ILE A 9 0.72 6.10 -4.35
CA ILE A 9 1.94 6.19 -5.16
C ILE A 9 2.82 5.01 -4.75
N ILE A 10 2.97 4.03 -5.65
CA ILE A 10 3.84 2.88 -5.43
C ILE A 10 5.22 3.18 -6.02
N THR A 11 6.25 3.09 -5.20
CA THR A 11 7.64 3.31 -5.62
C THR A 11 8.60 2.30 -4.97
N GLN A 12 9.81 2.21 -5.52
CA GLN A 12 10.89 1.44 -4.93
C GLN A 12 11.52 2.16 -3.74
N HIS A 13 12.24 1.41 -2.90
CA HIS A 13 13.05 2.01 -1.85
C HIS A 13 14.08 2.97 -2.48
N PRO A 14 14.22 4.20 -1.95
CA PRO A 14 15.12 5.18 -2.54
C PRO A 14 16.58 4.71 -2.46
N MET A 15 17.29 4.79 -3.58
CA MET A 15 18.73 4.54 -3.65
C MET A 15 19.49 5.81 -3.26
N MET A 16 20.79 5.70 -2.99
CA MET A 16 21.63 6.84 -2.59
C MET A 16 21.51 8.05 -3.54
N ASN A 17 21.47 7.80 -4.84
CA ASN A 17 21.35 8.83 -5.88
C ASN A 17 19.92 9.30 -6.16
N THR A 18 18.89 8.62 -5.63
CA THR A 18 17.47 8.96 -5.88
C THR A 18 16.73 9.41 -4.61
N LYS A 19 17.43 9.60 -3.48
CA LYS A 19 16.82 10.10 -2.23
C LYS A 19 16.15 11.46 -2.44
N GLY A 20 16.82 12.36 -3.16
CA GLY A 20 16.27 13.68 -3.49
C GLY A 20 14.99 13.58 -4.32
N ASP A 21 15.01 12.76 -5.38
CA ASP A 21 13.86 12.55 -6.26
C ASP A 21 12.65 11.97 -5.52
N PHE A 22 12.89 11.05 -4.58
CA PHE A 22 11.83 10.48 -3.75
C PHE A 22 11.14 11.55 -2.89
N TRP A 23 11.90 12.41 -2.23
CA TRP A 23 11.33 13.50 -1.43
C TRP A 23 10.69 14.58 -2.29
N GLN A 24 11.25 14.86 -3.47
CA GLN A 24 10.66 15.77 -4.45
C GLN A 24 9.28 15.27 -4.88
N MET A 25 9.14 13.97 -5.17
CA MET A 25 7.87 13.32 -5.47
C MET A 25 6.85 13.50 -4.32
N ILE A 26 7.26 13.33 -3.06
CA ILE A 26 6.40 13.54 -1.88
C ILE A 26 5.93 14.99 -1.79
N TRP A 27 6.84 15.94 -1.98
CA TRP A 27 6.55 17.38 -1.94
C TRP A 27 5.56 17.81 -3.03
N ASP A 28 5.78 17.35 -4.26
CA ASP A 28 4.99 17.71 -5.45
C ASP A 28 3.59 17.07 -5.41
N SER A 29 3.52 15.81 -4.98
CA SER A 29 2.23 15.11 -4.77
C SER A 29 1.50 15.54 -3.51
N ASN A 30 2.11 16.39 -2.67
CA ASN A 30 1.59 16.83 -1.39
C ASN A 30 1.22 15.67 -0.44
N ALA A 31 1.90 14.52 -0.60
CA ALA A 31 1.73 13.33 0.21
C ALA A 31 2.23 13.59 1.64
N ASN A 32 1.44 13.19 2.63
CA ASN A 32 1.77 13.37 4.05
C ASN A 32 1.89 12.05 4.82
N VAL A 33 1.72 10.92 4.14
CA VAL A 33 1.88 9.58 4.71
C VAL A 33 2.75 8.75 3.79
N ILE A 34 3.79 8.16 4.37
CA ILE A 34 4.66 7.18 3.73
C ILE A 34 4.51 5.87 4.50
N VAL A 35 4.35 4.77 3.78
CA VAL A 35 4.33 3.41 4.32
C VAL A 35 5.53 2.65 3.77
N SER A 36 6.45 2.27 4.65
CA SER A 36 7.58 1.40 4.32
C SER A 36 7.23 -0.04 4.70
N LEU A 37 7.20 -0.91 3.69
CA LEU A 37 7.03 -2.36 3.84
C LEU A 37 8.37 -3.10 3.75
N TYR A 38 9.47 -2.36 3.86
CA TYR A 38 10.81 -2.89 3.97
C TYR A 38 11.13 -3.13 5.45
N ALA A 39 11.37 -4.40 5.78
CA ALA A 39 11.76 -4.83 7.11
C ALA A 39 13.19 -4.35 7.42
N GLU A 40 13.33 -3.32 8.27
CA GLU A 40 14.62 -2.77 8.70
C GLU A 40 15.49 -3.83 9.42
N GLU A 41 14.91 -4.91 9.96
CA GLU A 41 15.64 -6.01 10.62
C GLU A 41 16.62 -6.76 9.70
N LYS A 42 16.40 -6.70 8.38
CA LYS A 42 17.42 -7.09 7.40
C LYS A 42 18.11 -5.82 6.94
N SER A 43 18.87 -5.18 7.82
CA SER A 43 19.81 -4.12 7.47
C SER A 43 20.86 -4.69 6.53
N GLN A 44 20.48 -4.80 5.26
CA GLN A 44 21.41 -5.06 4.19
C GLN A 44 22.29 -3.82 4.14
N PRO A 45 23.63 -3.96 4.27
CA PRO A 45 24.55 -2.83 4.28
C PRO A 45 24.40 -1.93 3.03
N ASP A 46 23.77 -2.45 1.97
CA ASP A 46 23.57 -1.78 0.69
C ASP A 46 22.25 -0.99 0.58
N VAL A 47 21.36 -1.00 1.59
CA VAL A 47 20.08 -0.27 1.57
C VAL A 47 20.17 0.95 2.49
N PRO A 48 20.42 2.15 1.96
CA PRO A 48 20.63 3.33 2.79
C PRO A 48 19.30 3.90 3.30
N ASP A 49 19.35 4.49 4.50
CA ASP A 49 18.28 5.35 4.99
C ASP A 49 18.13 6.55 4.06
N PHE A 50 16.90 6.84 3.62
CA PHE A 50 16.62 7.95 2.71
C PHE A 50 16.23 9.24 3.43
N TRP A 51 16.13 9.21 4.75
CA TRP A 51 15.78 10.34 5.60
C TRP A 51 17.01 10.88 6.36
N PRO A 52 16.96 12.13 6.85
CA PRO A 52 18.01 12.68 7.71
C PRO A 52 18.01 12.00 9.09
N ALA A 53 19.19 11.85 9.69
CA ALA A 53 19.30 11.46 11.09
C ALA A 53 18.81 12.59 12.03
N GLU A 54 18.66 12.28 13.32
CA GLU A 54 18.31 13.27 14.34
C GLU A 54 19.29 14.45 14.31
N ASN A 55 18.76 15.67 14.44
CA ASN A 55 19.52 16.93 14.37
C ASN A 55 20.24 17.21 13.03
N GLN A 56 19.98 16.42 11.98
CA GLN A 56 20.47 16.68 10.63
C GLN A 56 19.36 17.26 9.74
N ILE A 57 19.79 18.01 8.71
CA ILE A 57 18.91 18.58 7.69
C ILE A 57 19.34 18.01 6.34
N LEU A 58 18.39 17.41 5.61
CA LEU A 58 18.59 17.00 4.22
C LEU A 58 18.13 18.13 3.29
N ASN A 59 18.99 18.55 2.36
CA ASN A 59 18.68 19.55 1.35
C ASN A 59 18.28 18.86 0.03
N CYS A 60 17.07 19.12 -0.45
CA CYS A 60 16.54 18.57 -1.70
C CYS A 60 16.44 19.62 -2.82
N GLY A 61 17.25 20.69 -2.77
CA GLY A 61 17.33 21.73 -3.81
C GLY A 61 16.26 22.81 -3.73
N GLY A 62 15.02 22.45 -3.36
CA GLY A 62 13.90 23.40 -3.20
C GLY A 62 13.34 23.50 -1.77
N PHE A 63 13.65 22.53 -0.92
CA PHE A 63 13.18 22.46 0.46
C PHE A 63 14.18 21.67 1.33
N PHE A 64 14.05 21.88 2.63
CA PHE A 64 14.81 21.19 3.67
C PHE A 64 13.93 20.14 4.35
N ILE A 65 14.53 19.03 4.75
CA ILE A 65 13.86 17.96 5.50
C ILE A 65 14.55 17.82 6.84
N SER A 66 13.75 17.76 7.91
CA SER A 66 14.23 17.47 9.26
C SER A 66 13.33 16.43 9.92
N LEU A 67 13.95 15.47 10.61
CA LEU A 67 13.26 14.57 11.54
C LEU A 67 12.78 15.37 12.75
N ILE A 68 11.50 15.26 13.08
CA ILE A 68 10.84 15.92 14.22
C ILE A 68 10.81 14.96 15.40
N ASP A 69 10.38 13.72 15.15
CA ASP A 69 10.13 12.73 16.21
C ASP A 69 10.26 11.32 15.65
N GLU A 70 10.69 10.39 16.49
CA GLU A 70 10.79 8.96 16.18
C GLU A 70 10.22 8.15 17.35
N ASN A 71 9.21 7.34 17.08
CA ASN A 71 8.54 6.51 18.07
C ASN A 71 8.50 5.04 17.65
N PHE A 72 8.62 4.16 18.63
CA PHE A 72 8.57 2.71 18.45
C PHE A 72 7.31 2.17 19.13
N ASP A 73 6.49 1.43 18.38
CA ASP A 73 5.29 0.76 18.90
C ASP A 73 5.19 -0.65 18.30
N SER A 74 5.53 -1.65 19.14
CA SER A 74 5.61 -3.06 18.76
C SER A 74 6.47 -3.28 17.51
N ASP A 75 5.87 -3.70 16.41
CA ASP A 75 6.53 -4.02 15.13
C ASP A 75 6.56 -2.82 14.17
N TYR A 76 6.31 -1.61 14.67
CA TYR A 76 6.21 -0.40 13.87
C TYR A 76 7.12 0.70 14.39
N VAL A 77 7.73 1.42 13.44
CA VAL A 77 8.50 2.64 13.71
C VAL A 77 7.81 3.79 13.02
N TYR A 78 7.53 4.85 13.77
CA TYR A 78 6.88 6.07 13.29
C TYR A 78 7.90 7.18 13.28
N ARG A 79 8.07 7.83 12.13
CA ARG A 79 8.94 9.00 11.99
C ARG A 79 8.13 10.18 11.48
N ASP A 80 8.16 11.29 12.20
CA ASP A 80 7.53 12.53 11.78
C ASP A 80 8.58 13.46 11.18
N PHE A 81 8.34 13.93 9.96
CA PHE A 81 9.23 14.82 9.22
C PHE A 81 8.58 16.16 8.97
N SER A 82 9.39 17.22 8.97
CA SER A 82 9.03 18.55 8.47
C SER A 82 9.81 18.81 7.20
N LEU A 83 9.08 19.04 6.10
CA LEU A 83 9.62 19.53 4.83
C LEU A 83 9.33 21.03 4.77
N ARG A 84 10.36 21.88 4.73
CA ARG A 84 10.24 23.34 4.70
C ARG A 84 10.83 23.91 3.43
N SER A 85 10.02 24.67 2.70
CA SER A 85 10.48 25.44 1.54
C SER A 85 11.66 26.33 1.92
N ILE A 86 12.65 26.45 1.03
CA ILE A 86 13.80 27.36 1.24
C ILE A 86 13.32 28.81 1.35
N GLU A 87 12.24 29.16 0.65
CA GLU A 87 11.61 30.49 0.71
C GLU A 87 10.80 30.71 2.00
N GLY A 88 10.58 29.67 2.80
CA GLY A 88 9.83 29.73 4.07
C GLY A 88 8.31 29.87 3.91
N ASN A 89 7.78 29.79 2.69
CA ASN A 89 6.36 30.01 2.38
C ASN A 89 5.47 28.76 2.54
N ARG A 90 6.06 27.56 2.59
CA ARG A 90 5.33 26.29 2.68
C ARG A 90 6.07 25.34 3.60
N GLU A 91 5.29 24.67 4.45
CA GLU A 91 5.73 23.54 5.26
C GLU A 91 4.79 22.36 5.04
N LEU A 92 5.35 21.16 4.91
CA LEU A 92 4.63 19.90 4.76
C LEU A 92 5.09 18.95 5.86
N LYS A 93 4.18 18.55 6.75
CA LYS A 93 4.43 17.51 7.75
C LYS A 93 4.14 16.15 7.12
N VAL A 94 5.09 15.23 7.23
CA VAL A 94 5.01 13.90 6.63
C VAL A 94 5.27 12.86 7.70
N LYS A 95 4.36 11.88 7.83
CA LYS A 95 4.52 10.74 8.73
C LYS A 95 4.95 9.52 7.94
N LEU A 96 6.06 8.91 8.32
CA LEU A 96 6.50 7.60 7.83
C LEU A 96 6.12 6.54 8.86
N ILE A 97 5.46 5.48 8.40
CA ILE A 97 5.22 4.26 9.15
C ILE A 97 6.06 3.16 8.51
N SER A 98 7.12 2.75 9.21
CA SER A 98 7.91 1.58 8.86
C SER A 98 7.36 0.35 9.58
N CYS A 99 7.16 -0.72 8.83
CA CYS A 99 6.79 -2.01 9.38
C CYS A 99 8.01 -2.91 9.44
N SER A 100 8.40 -3.33 10.64
CA SER A 100 9.53 -4.24 10.87
C SER A 100 9.30 -5.60 10.23
N TYR A 101 8.04 -6.01 10.08
CA TYR A 101 7.67 -7.26 9.44
C TYR A 101 6.40 -7.11 8.61
N TRP A 102 6.55 -6.93 7.30
CA TRP A 102 5.41 -7.17 6.41
C TRP A 102 5.11 -8.67 6.45
N PRO A 103 3.88 -9.10 6.83
CA PRO A 103 3.54 -10.52 6.83
C PRO A 103 3.92 -11.09 5.48
N ASP A 104 4.76 -12.13 5.40
CA ASP A 104 5.18 -12.75 4.14
C ASP A 104 4.13 -13.77 3.67
N THR A 105 4.33 -14.41 2.50
CA THR A 105 3.30 -15.25 1.85
C THR A 105 2.55 -16.18 2.79
N CYS A 106 3.21 -16.76 3.78
CA CYS A 106 2.64 -17.78 4.66
C CYS A 106 1.91 -17.25 5.91
N SER A 107 1.85 -15.93 6.10
CA SER A 107 1.24 -15.30 7.27
C SER A 107 -0.24 -14.98 7.03
N PRO A 108 -1.14 -15.25 7.99
CA PRO A 108 -2.56 -15.00 7.82
C PRO A 108 -2.85 -13.57 7.36
N VAL A 109 -3.71 -13.39 6.33
CA VAL A 109 -4.09 -12.06 5.80
C VAL A 109 -4.51 -11.09 6.90
N LYS A 110 -5.16 -11.56 7.97
CA LYS A 110 -5.60 -10.71 9.09
C LYS A 110 -4.48 -9.85 9.70
N VAL A 111 -3.25 -10.37 9.74
CA VAL A 111 -2.07 -9.64 10.25
C VAL A 111 -1.75 -8.42 9.40
N SER A 112 -2.09 -8.47 8.10
CA SER A 112 -1.88 -7.33 7.19
C SER A 112 -2.86 -6.18 7.45
N PHE A 113 -3.98 -6.43 8.14
CA PHE A 113 -4.96 -5.38 8.44
C PHE A 113 -4.51 -4.47 9.59
N ASP A 114 -3.59 -4.90 10.45
CA ASP A 114 -3.11 -4.08 11.56
C ASP A 114 -2.46 -2.77 11.06
N ILE A 115 -1.53 -2.88 10.11
CA ILE A 115 -0.92 -1.70 9.48
C ILE A 115 -1.91 -0.90 8.64
N ILE A 116 -2.87 -1.55 7.99
CA ILE A 116 -3.92 -0.87 7.23
C ILE A 116 -4.73 0.02 8.18
N ASN A 117 -5.18 -0.51 9.32
CA ASN A 117 -5.94 0.24 10.32
C ASN A 117 -5.12 1.41 10.88
N LYS A 118 -3.85 1.19 11.23
CA LYS A 118 -2.94 2.27 11.66
C LYS A 118 -2.81 3.40 10.64
N VAL A 119 -2.73 3.08 9.34
CA VAL A 119 -2.69 4.08 8.26
C VAL A 119 -4.04 4.78 8.07
N ARG A 120 -5.15 4.04 8.19
CA ARG A 120 -6.52 4.60 8.12
C ARG A 120 -6.82 5.56 9.25
N ASP A 121 -6.31 5.30 10.45
CA ASP A 121 -6.48 6.17 11.63
C ASP A 121 -5.87 7.56 11.44
N LEU A 122 -4.89 7.69 10.54
CA LEU A 122 -4.33 9.00 10.14
C LEU A 122 -5.31 9.85 9.32
N LYS A 123 -6.39 9.26 8.79
CA LYS A 123 -7.47 9.92 8.05
C LYS A 123 -6.98 10.88 6.96
N THR A 124 -5.92 10.49 6.25
CA THR A 124 -5.34 11.35 5.22
C THR A 124 -6.26 11.49 4.01
N ASN A 125 -6.32 12.70 3.46
CA ASN A 125 -6.99 13.01 2.20
C ASN A 125 -6.04 13.16 1.01
N ARG A 126 -4.74 12.92 1.23
CA ARG A 126 -3.66 13.06 0.25
C ARG A 126 -3.19 11.68 -0.24
N PRO A 127 -2.46 11.60 -1.36
CA PRO A 127 -1.87 10.36 -1.80
C PRO A 127 -1.00 9.74 -0.70
N ILE A 128 -1.13 8.42 -0.52
CA ILE A 128 -0.30 7.64 0.38
C ILE A 128 0.85 7.08 -0.46
N VAL A 129 2.09 7.39 -0.08
CA VAL A 129 3.27 6.81 -0.71
C VAL A 129 3.54 5.46 -0.06
N VAL A 130 3.61 4.40 -0.85
CA VAL A 130 3.88 3.04 -0.37
C VAL A 130 5.11 2.53 -1.10
N HIS A 131 6.12 2.10 -0.35
CA HIS A 131 7.29 1.48 -0.93
C HIS A 131 7.64 0.14 -0.27
N ASP A 132 8.16 -0.75 -1.09
CA ASP A 132 8.94 -1.91 -0.66
C ASP A 132 10.33 -1.80 -1.33
N LEU A 133 11.16 -2.84 -1.23
CA LEU A 133 12.51 -2.78 -1.80
C LEU A 133 12.53 -2.46 -3.32
N PHE A 134 11.51 -2.88 -4.08
CA PHE A 134 11.49 -2.79 -5.55
C PHE A 134 10.26 -2.08 -6.13
N GLY A 135 9.39 -1.52 -5.28
CA GLY A 135 8.08 -1.00 -5.67
C GLY A 135 7.24 -2.10 -6.32
N GLY A 136 7.26 -3.27 -5.71
CA GLY A 136 6.75 -4.51 -6.26
C GLY A 136 5.46 -4.98 -5.59
N HIS A 137 5.41 -6.28 -5.35
CA HIS A 137 4.19 -6.97 -4.96
C HIS A 137 3.77 -6.66 -3.52
N ARG A 138 4.67 -6.35 -2.58
CA ARG A 138 4.27 -6.06 -1.18
C ARG A 138 3.50 -4.75 -1.12
N ALA A 139 4.04 -3.71 -1.76
CA ALA A 139 3.36 -2.42 -1.87
C ALA A 139 2.00 -2.54 -2.57
N ALA A 140 1.93 -3.33 -3.63
CA ALA A 140 0.69 -3.60 -4.37
C ALA A 140 -0.36 -4.31 -3.52
N ILE A 141 0.06 -5.32 -2.75
CA ILE A 141 -0.83 -6.07 -1.86
C ILE A 141 -1.37 -5.16 -0.77
N PHE A 142 -0.52 -4.33 -0.15
CA PHE A 142 -0.96 -3.35 0.85
C PHE A 142 -2.05 -2.44 0.27
N CYS A 143 -1.80 -1.83 -0.88
CA CYS A 143 -2.74 -0.92 -1.52
C CYS A 143 -4.05 -1.63 -1.92
N ALA A 144 -3.95 -2.87 -2.41
CA ALA A 144 -5.12 -3.68 -2.75
C ALA A 144 -5.93 -4.02 -1.49
N LEU A 145 -5.31 -4.54 -0.43
CA LEU A 145 -5.98 -4.85 0.83
C LEU A 145 -6.60 -3.61 1.47
N TYR A 146 -5.94 -2.46 1.41
CA TYR A 146 -6.51 -1.19 1.85
C TYR A 146 -7.78 -0.86 1.08
N THR A 147 -7.71 -0.94 -0.26
CA THR A 147 -8.87 -0.70 -1.14
C THR A 147 -10.01 -1.68 -0.86
N MET A 148 -9.68 -2.96 -0.64
CA MET A 148 -10.65 -4.01 -0.29
C MET A 148 -11.33 -3.75 1.04
N HIS A 149 -10.58 -3.27 2.04
CA HIS A 149 -11.10 -2.94 3.35
C HIS A 149 -12.20 -1.88 3.26
N GLU A 150 -11.93 -0.80 2.54
CA GLU A 150 -12.90 0.28 2.32
C GLU A 150 -14.11 -0.20 1.52
N GLN A 151 -13.88 -1.02 0.49
CA GLN A 151 -14.98 -1.55 -0.33
C GLN A 151 -15.91 -2.45 0.47
N ILE A 152 -15.36 -3.34 1.30
CA ILE A 152 -16.16 -4.26 2.13
C ILE A 152 -16.99 -3.48 3.16
N GLU A 153 -16.41 -2.46 3.81
CA GLU A 153 -17.13 -1.66 4.81
C GLU A 153 -18.33 -0.91 4.22
N ILE A 154 -18.27 -0.49 2.96
CA ILE A 154 -19.38 0.24 2.32
C ILE A 154 -20.35 -0.70 1.63
N GLU A 155 -19.84 -1.48 0.67
CA GLU A 155 -20.70 -2.22 -0.26
C GLU A 155 -21.04 -3.59 0.26
N GLY A 156 -20.22 -4.13 1.18
CA GLY A 156 -20.24 -5.55 1.50
C GLY A 156 -19.95 -6.41 0.26
N VAL A 157 -19.35 -5.88 -0.81
CA VAL A 157 -19.05 -6.64 -2.02
C VAL A 157 -17.61 -6.43 -2.40
N LEU A 158 -16.94 -7.48 -2.89
CA LEU A 158 -15.55 -7.38 -3.32
C LEU A 158 -15.35 -8.02 -4.70
N ASN A 159 -14.65 -7.31 -5.59
CA ASN A 159 -14.19 -7.84 -6.86
C ASN A 159 -12.66 -7.83 -6.93
N VAL A 160 -12.06 -8.90 -6.39
CA VAL A 160 -10.61 -9.05 -6.29
C VAL A 160 -9.95 -9.07 -7.68
N TYR A 161 -10.59 -9.73 -8.65
CA TYR A 161 -10.13 -9.81 -10.03
C TYR A 161 -9.98 -8.41 -10.63
N GLU A 162 -11.04 -7.60 -10.53
CA GLU A 162 -11.08 -6.30 -11.18
C GLU A 162 -10.08 -5.35 -10.55
N LEU A 163 -10.01 -5.34 -9.22
CA LEU A 163 -9.04 -4.57 -8.48
C LEU A 163 -7.62 -4.89 -8.94
N ALA A 164 -7.29 -6.18 -9.00
CA ALA A 164 -5.95 -6.57 -9.33
C ALA A 164 -5.61 -6.43 -10.82
N ARG A 165 -6.60 -6.53 -11.71
CA ARG A 165 -6.47 -6.15 -13.12
C ARG A 165 -6.14 -4.67 -13.24
N ILE A 166 -6.84 -3.78 -12.53
CA ILE A 166 -6.58 -2.33 -12.56
C ILE A 166 -5.15 -2.02 -12.11
N TYR A 167 -4.68 -2.65 -11.03
CA TYR A 167 -3.30 -2.47 -10.55
C TYR A 167 -2.26 -2.98 -11.55
N HIS A 168 -2.51 -4.13 -12.20
CA HIS A 168 -1.63 -4.64 -13.25
C HIS A 168 -1.59 -3.70 -14.45
N LEU A 169 -2.73 -3.10 -14.85
CA LEU A 169 -2.78 -2.14 -15.95
C LEU A 169 -2.04 -0.84 -15.61
N LYS A 170 -2.07 -0.40 -14.34
CA LYS A 170 -1.33 0.78 -13.88
C LYS A 170 0.17 0.53 -13.73
N ARG A 171 0.57 -0.70 -13.38
CA ARG A 171 1.97 -1.10 -13.23
C ARG A 171 2.14 -2.54 -13.71
N PRO A 172 2.45 -2.76 -15.00
CA PRO A 172 2.60 -4.10 -15.56
C PRO A 172 3.67 -4.91 -14.83
N GLY A 173 3.36 -6.18 -14.53
CA GLY A 173 4.28 -7.08 -13.82
C GLY A 173 4.41 -6.84 -12.32
N ILE A 174 3.49 -6.07 -11.70
CA ILE A 174 3.46 -5.82 -10.25
C ILE A 174 3.16 -7.09 -9.42
N TRP A 175 2.38 -8.01 -9.99
CA TRP A 175 2.03 -9.29 -9.36
C TRP A 175 3.06 -10.36 -9.73
N ARG A 176 4.16 -10.43 -8.97
CA ARG A 176 5.22 -11.45 -9.17
C ARG A 176 5.09 -12.68 -8.27
N CYS A 177 4.21 -12.61 -7.27
CA CYS A 177 3.97 -13.69 -6.32
C CYS A 177 2.53 -14.19 -6.44
N TYR A 178 2.31 -15.48 -6.20
CA TYR A 178 0.99 -16.09 -6.09
C TYR A 178 0.18 -15.59 -4.87
N ARG A 179 0.68 -14.64 -4.10
CA ARG A 179 0.01 -14.19 -2.88
C ARG A 179 -1.33 -13.52 -3.12
N ILE A 180 -1.55 -12.92 -4.29
CA ILE A 180 -2.88 -12.44 -4.62
C ILE A 180 -3.89 -13.59 -4.74
N GLN A 181 -3.44 -14.77 -5.19
CA GLN A 181 -4.20 -16.02 -5.15
C GLN A 181 -4.45 -16.45 -3.71
N MET A 182 -3.47 -16.28 -2.81
CA MET A 182 -3.64 -16.62 -1.40
C MET A 182 -4.56 -15.65 -0.66
N ILE A 183 -4.58 -14.35 -0.99
CA ILE A 183 -5.56 -13.41 -0.44
C ILE A 183 -6.97 -13.85 -0.81
N VAL A 184 -7.18 -14.33 -2.04
CA VAL A 184 -8.44 -14.93 -2.48
C VAL A 184 -8.79 -16.19 -1.66
N THR A 185 -7.81 -17.00 -1.27
CA THR A 185 -8.02 -18.23 -0.49
C THR A 185 -8.17 -17.99 1.02
N GLU A 186 -7.35 -17.13 1.62
CA GLU A 186 -7.22 -16.87 3.06
C GLU A 186 -8.25 -15.89 3.62
N LEU A 187 -8.82 -14.99 2.80
CA LEU A 187 -9.99 -14.20 3.18
C LEU A 187 -11.26 -15.07 3.37
N ASN A 188 -11.11 -16.39 3.45
CA ASN A 188 -12.16 -17.38 3.66
C ASN A 188 -13.39 -17.06 2.80
N ILE A 189 -13.14 -16.82 1.50
CA ILE A 189 -14.15 -16.34 0.57
C ILE A 189 -15.16 -17.48 0.38
N PRO A 190 -16.40 -17.32 0.84
CA PRO A 190 -17.39 -18.37 0.81
C PRO A 190 -18.03 -18.59 -0.54
N CYS A 191 -17.37 -18.18 -1.63
CA CYS A 191 -17.85 -18.52 -2.97
C CYS A 191 -17.66 -20.02 -3.28
N VAL A 192 -17.03 -20.79 -2.39
CA VAL A 192 -17.03 -22.26 -2.46
C VAL A 192 -17.75 -22.91 -1.27
N TRP A 193 -17.81 -22.32 -0.07
CA TRP A 193 -18.62 -22.82 1.05
C TRP A 193 -19.10 -21.66 1.95
N GLY A 194 -20.41 -21.51 2.12
CA GLY A 194 -21.11 -20.36 2.73
C GLY A 194 -20.72 -19.95 4.17
N GLY A 195 -19.84 -18.96 4.33
CA GLY A 195 -19.50 -18.29 5.59
C GLY A 195 -18.97 -16.84 5.41
N THR A 196 -19.59 -15.87 6.07
CA THR A 196 -19.35 -14.42 5.90
C THR A 196 -18.03 -13.94 6.56
N LEU A 197 -17.31 -13.03 5.91
CA LEU A 197 -16.08 -12.36 6.37
C LEU A 197 -16.22 -11.48 7.64
N ALA A 198 -17.43 -11.37 8.19
CA ALA A 198 -17.73 -10.59 9.41
C ALA A 198 -16.88 -11.02 10.63
N GLY A 199 -16.38 -12.25 10.67
CA GLY A 199 -15.56 -12.76 11.78
C GLY A 199 -14.10 -12.27 11.81
N ILE A 200 -13.56 -11.65 10.75
CA ILE A 200 -12.17 -11.16 10.72
C ILE A 200 -12.07 -9.67 11.06
N LEU A 201 -13.15 -8.90 10.84
CA LEU A 201 -13.17 -7.44 11.02
C LEU A 201 -13.83 -6.97 12.34
N LEU A 202 -14.50 -7.86 13.08
CA LEU A 202 -15.24 -7.50 14.30
C LEU A 202 -14.59 -8.12 15.56
N GLN A 203 -13.58 -7.44 16.12
CA GLN A 203 -13.33 -7.46 17.57
C GLN A 203 -13.79 -6.14 18.19
N SER A 204 -15.08 -5.86 18.05
CA SER A 204 -15.85 -5.01 18.96
C SER A 204 -17.33 -5.25 18.64
N ASP A 205 -17.99 -5.93 19.57
CA ASP A 205 -19.42 -6.29 19.63
C ASP A 205 -20.37 -5.59 18.64
N VAL A 206 -20.59 -6.18 17.46
CA VAL A 206 -21.82 -5.96 16.69
C VAL A 206 -22.21 -7.24 15.94
N GLU A 207 -23.43 -7.68 16.19
CA GLU A 207 -24.08 -8.85 15.62
C GLU A 207 -24.53 -8.63 14.14
N VAL A 208 -24.13 -9.49 13.18
CA VAL A 208 -24.66 -9.54 11.78
C VAL A 208 -24.98 -10.99 11.27
N THR A 209 -26.27 -11.35 11.14
CA THR A 209 -26.91 -12.65 10.73
C THR A 209 -27.13 -12.86 9.23
N ASP A 210 -27.43 -14.11 8.86
CA ASP A 210 -27.96 -14.59 7.58
C ASP A 210 -29.46 -14.94 7.71
N ARG A 211 -30.22 -14.99 6.60
CA ARG A 211 -31.67 -15.28 6.33
C ARG A 211 -32.74 -14.72 7.28
N PHE A 212 -32.31 -14.13 8.39
CA PHE A 212 -33.03 -13.45 9.45
C PHE A 212 -32.67 -11.95 9.45
N ASN A 213 -32.39 -11.38 8.27
CA ASN A 213 -32.22 -9.94 8.02
C ASN A 213 -30.94 -9.27 8.56
N ARG A 214 -29.74 -9.72 8.12
CA ARG A 214 -28.48 -8.98 8.32
C ARG A 214 -27.57 -9.13 7.04
N PRO A 215 -26.71 -8.14 6.70
CA PRO A 215 -25.98 -8.05 5.41
C PRO A 215 -24.94 -9.15 5.18
N THR A 216 -24.99 -9.81 4.02
CA THR A 216 -24.02 -10.85 3.60
C THR A 216 -23.07 -10.35 2.52
N THR A 217 -21.77 -10.50 2.77
CA THR A 217 -20.73 -10.05 1.84
C THR A 217 -20.68 -10.92 0.59
N LYS A 218 -20.74 -10.34 -0.63
CA LYS A 218 -20.70 -11.08 -1.91
C LYS A 218 -19.39 -10.86 -2.66
N ILE A 219 -18.73 -11.91 -3.16
CA ILE A 219 -17.45 -11.80 -3.90
C ILE A 219 -17.60 -12.38 -5.31
N ILE A 220 -17.10 -11.68 -6.33
CA ILE A 220 -17.25 -12.02 -7.76
C ILE A 220 -15.86 -12.26 -8.41
N GLY A 221 -15.69 -13.32 -9.22
CA GLY A 221 -14.63 -13.40 -10.25
C GLY A 221 -13.38 -14.28 -10.00
N ILE A 222 -13.49 -15.45 -9.35
CA ILE A 222 -12.31 -16.19 -8.85
C ILE A 222 -11.74 -17.29 -9.78
N HIS A 223 -12.50 -17.83 -10.75
CA HIS A 223 -12.05 -18.98 -11.55
C HIS A 223 -11.16 -18.58 -12.76
N GLY A 224 -9.96 -19.20 -12.88
CA GLY A 224 -9.10 -19.13 -14.08
C GLY A 224 -8.30 -17.83 -14.29
N TRP A 225 -8.13 -17.02 -13.25
CA TRP A 225 -7.65 -15.64 -13.41
C TRP A 225 -6.14 -15.48 -13.62
N LEU A 226 -5.29 -16.29 -12.97
CA LEU A 226 -3.83 -16.21 -13.16
C LEU A 226 -3.41 -16.48 -14.62
N ASP A 227 -4.08 -17.41 -15.30
CA ASP A 227 -3.83 -17.70 -16.72
C ASP A 227 -4.25 -16.53 -17.62
N ASN A 228 -5.33 -15.83 -17.24
CA ASN A 228 -5.79 -14.61 -17.92
C ASN A 228 -4.89 -13.39 -17.66
N LEU A 229 -4.26 -13.26 -16.48
CA LEU A 229 -3.28 -12.20 -16.22
C LEU A 229 -1.93 -12.47 -16.91
N ASN A 230 -1.46 -13.72 -16.87
CA ASN A 230 -0.19 -14.08 -17.51
C ASN A 230 -0.29 -13.98 -19.04
N SER A 231 -1.48 -14.20 -19.62
CA SER A 231 -1.74 -13.92 -21.04
C SER A 231 -1.88 -12.43 -21.38
N LEU A 232 -1.98 -11.53 -20.38
CA LEU A 232 -1.91 -10.07 -20.56
C LEU A 232 -0.46 -9.52 -20.52
N LEU A 233 0.52 -10.31 -20.08
CA LEU A 233 1.95 -9.94 -20.10
C LEU A 233 2.49 -9.60 -21.51
N PRO A 234 2.14 -10.33 -22.59
CA PRO A 234 2.54 -9.97 -23.95
C PRO A 234 1.80 -8.72 -24.47
N ILE A 235 0.55 -8.50 -24.04
CA ILE A 235 -0.30 -7.40 -24.49
C ILE A 235 0.16 -6.07 -23.88
N SER A 236 0.52 -6.07 -22.59
CA SER A 236 1.10 -4.90 -21.93
C SER A 236 2.45 -4.49 -22.50
N LYS A 237 3.32 -5.44 -22.87
CA LYS A 237 4.59 -5.14 -23.58
C LYS A 237 4.36 -4.42 -24.91
N LYS A 238 3.38 -4.87 -25.73
CA LYS A 238 3.04 -4.21 -27.00
C LYS A 238 2.47 -2.80 -26.81
N LEU A 239 1.70 -2.55 -25.74
CA LEU A 239 1.16 -1.22 -25.43
C LEU A 239 2.22 -0.24 -24.94
N ILE A 240 3.24 -0.71 -24.21
CA ILE A 240 4.38 0.10 -23.76
C ILE A 240 5.31 0.44 -24.94
N GLU A 241 5.54 -0.50 -25.86
CA GLU A 241 6.36 -0.25 -27.06
C GLU A 241 5.70 0.71 -28.06
N HIS A 242 4.37 0.84 -28.06
CA HIS A 242 3.63 1.73 -28.97
C HIS A 242 3.37 3.16 -28.43
N ASN A 243 3.81 3.50 -27.21
CA ASN A 243 3.72 4.87 -26.69
C ASN A 243 5.00 5.29 -25.94
N PRO A 244 6.10 5.58 -26.66
CA PRO A 244 7.33 6.08 -26.05
C PRO A 244 7.25 7.57 -25.65
N SER A 245 6.19 8.28 -26.04
CA SER A 245 6.09 9.73 -25.90
C SER A 245 4.94 10.12 -24.98
N LYS A 246 5.17 10.03 -23.66
CA LYS A 246 4.54 10.83 -22.59
C LYS A 246 5.06 10.34 -21.24
N PHE A 247 6.28 10.73 -20.93
CA PHE A 247 6.74 11.01 -19.57
C PHE A 247 6.98 12.51 -19.50
#